data_AF-A0A367RX19-F1
#
_entry.id   AF-A0A367RX19-F1
#
_cell.length_a   1.000
_cell.length_b   1.000
_cell.length_c   1.000
_cell.angle_alpha   90.00
_cell.angle_beta   90.00
_cell.angle_gamma   90.00
#
_symmetry.space_group_name_H-M   'P 1'
#
loop_
_entity.id
_entity.type
_entity.pdbx_description
1 polymer ?
#
loop_
_entity_poly.entity_id
_entity_poly.type
_entity_poly.pdbx_seq_one_letter_code
_entity_poly.pdbx_strand_id
1 'polypeptide(L)'
;MVSKQFSFRLADEVVEALEALQLEGESLNQTAQRFIVESLGLSTASPKKLSTGLSTDVDRIEELIDKRLEIGLAEVRSQLEAQLKERLEELRGKLKAR
;
A
#
# COMPACT_ATOMS: atom_id res chain seq x y z
N MET A 1 6.53 -13.26 -16.81
CA MET A 1 7.59 -14.18 -16.32
C MET A 1 7.18 -15.61 -16.64
N VAL A 2 8.11 -16.46 -17.07
CA VAL A 2 7.83 -17.89 -17.30
C VAL A 2 7.94 -18.61 -15.95
N SER A 3 6.83 -19.14 -15.44
CA SER A 3 6.82 -20.00 -14.25
C SER A 3 7.23 -21.42 -14.63
N LYS A 4 8.01 -22.08 -13.77
CA LYS A 4 8.32 -23.50 -13.90
C LYS A 4 7.53 -24.26 -12.84
N GLN A 5 6.86 -25.34 -13.25
CA GLN A 5 6.16 -26.22 -12.33
C GLN A 5 7.15 -27.21 -11.70
N PHE A 6 7.06 -27.38 -10.39
CA PHE A 6 7.77 -28.40 -9.63
C PHE A 6 6.85 -28.90 -8.50
N SER A 7 6.99 -30.16 -8.10
CA SER A 7 6.09 -30.83 -7.17
C SER A 7 6.86 -31.55 -6.06
N PHE A 8 6.28 -31.55 -4.86
CA PHE A 8 6.79 -32.29 -3.71
C PHE A 8 5.68 -33.12 -3.09
N ARG A 9 6.07 -34.14 -2.34
CA ARG A 9 5.18 -34.85 -1.43
C ARG A 9 5.52 -34.39 -0.02
N LEU A 10 4.53 -33.82 0.66
CA LEU A 10 4.65 -33.35 2.03
C LEU A 10 3.87 -34.30 2.94
N ALA A 11 4.30 -34.40 4.19
CA ALA A 11 3.52 -35.08 5.22
C ALA A 11 2.31 -34.21 5.60
N ASP A 12 1.27 -34.83 6.15
CA ASP A 12 0.00 -34.16 6.44
C ASP A 12 0.20 -33.00 7.42
N GLU A 13 1.08 -33.15 8.41
CA GLU A 13 1.38 -32.12 9.41
C GLU A 13 1.98 -30.85 8.78
N VAL A 14 2.72 -31.01 7.67
CA VAL A 14 3.29 -29.88 6.94
C VAL A 14 2.22 -29.17 6.12
N VAL A 15 1.27 -29.91 5.55
CA VAL A 15 0.14 -29.34 4.81
C VAL A 15 -0.76 -28.55 5.76
N GLU A 16 -1.08 -29.10 6.93
CA GLU A 16 -1.85 -28.41 7.98
C GLU A 16 -1.16 -27.12 8.44
N ALA A 17 0.17 -27.15 8.61
CA ALA A 17 0.92 -25.96 8.98
C ALA A 17 0.87 -24.87 7.88
N LEU A 18 0.88 -25.27 6.60
CA LEU A 18 0.73 -24.33 5.48
C LEU A 18 -0.69 -23.75 5.42
N GLU A 19 -1.73 -24.55 5.68
CA GLU A 19 -3.12 -24.08 5.74
C GLU A 19 -3.33 -23.07 6.88
N ALA A 20 -2.72 -23.30 8.04
CA ALA A 20 -2.78 -22.36 9.16
C ALA A 20 -2.12 -21.00 8.86
N LEU A 21 -1.19 -20.96 7.89
CA LEU A 21 -0.51 -19.74 7.46
C LEU A 21 -1.22 -19.04 6.28
N GLN A 22 -2.31 -19.60 5.77
CA GLN A 22 -3.03 -19.08 4.61
C GLN A 22 -3.71 -17.74 4.94
N LEU A 23 -3.53 -16.74 4.08
CA LEU A 23 -4.24 -15.46 4.20
C LEU A 23 -5.61 -15.50 3.50
N GLU A 24 -6.50 -14.60 3.89
CA GLU A 24 -7.82 -14.48 3.27
C GLU A 24 -7.70 -14.16 1.77
N GLY A 25 -8.34 -14.98 0.93
CA GLY A 25 -8.28 -14.86 -0.53
C GLY A 25 -7.03 -15.47 -1.19
N GLU A 26 -6.11 -16.04 -0.42
CA GLU A 26 -4.93 -16.73 -0.94
C GLU A 26 -5.22 -18.22 -1.18
N SER A 27 -4.62 -18.82 -2.21
CA SER A 27 -4.61 -20.29 -2.38
C SER A 27 -3.48 -20.94 -1.60
N LEU A 28 -3.61 -22.22 -1.26
CA LEU A 28 -2.54 -22.96 -0.58
C LEU A 28 -1.22 -22.97 -1.37
N ASN A 29 -1.29 -23.00 -2.71
CA ASN A 29 -0.11 -22.92 -3.56
C ASN A 29 0.60 -21.55 -3.48
N GLN A 30 -0.16 -20.46 -3.39
CA GLN A 30 0.41 -19.13 -3.16
C GLN A 30 1.03 -19.01 -1.77
N THR A 31 0.39 -19.61 -0.76
CA THR A 31 0.91 -19.66 0.61
C THR A 31 2.23 -20.41 0.66
N ALA A 32 2.31 -21.59 0.03
CA ALA A 32 3.54 -22.37 -0.07
C ALA A 32 4.63 -21.62 -0.84
N GLN A 33 4.28 -20.95 -1.93
CA GLN A 33 5.22 -20.12 -2.68
C GLN A 33 5.76 -18.98 -1.83
N ARG A 34 4.90 -18.25 -1.09
CA ARG A 34 5.32 -17.18 -0.18
C ARG A 34 6.27 -17.73 0.88
N PHE A 35 5.89 -18.80 1.55
CA PHE A 35 6.68 -19.42 2.61
C PHE A 35 8.08 -19.84 2.13
N ILE A 36 8.18 -20.46 0.94
CA ILE A 36 9.46 -20.85 0.35
C ILE A 36 10.31 -19.63 0.01
N VAL A 37 9.72 -18.60 -0.61
CA VAL A 37 10.43 -17.37 -0.98
C VAL A 37 10.96 -16.63 0.26
N GLU A 38 10.17 -16.56 1.33
CA GLU A 38 10.58 -16.01 2.62
C GLU A 38 11.71 -16.83 3.27
N SER A 39 11.57 -18.15 3.31
CA SER A 39 12.55 -19.06 3.91
C SER A 39 13.91 -19.03 3.19
N LEU A 40 13.90 -18.82 1.87
CA LEU A 40 15.12 -18.69 1.08
C LEU A 40 15.75 -17.28 1.15
N GLY A 41 15.15 -16.34 1.88
CA GLY A 41 15.59 -14.95 1.93
C GLY A 41 15.47 -14.25 0.56
N LEU A 42 14.71 -14.83 -0.37
CA LEU A 42 14.43 -14.29 -1.69
C LEU A 42 13.24 -13.33 -1.66
N SER A 43 12.55 -13.26 -0.51
CA SER A 43 11.68 -12.14 -0.18
C SER A 43 12.53 -10.87 -0.22
N THR A 44 12.43 -10.13 -1.32
CA THR A 44 13.06 -8.81 -1.46
C THR A 44 12.50 -7.76 -0.49
N ALA A 45 11.61 -8.17 0.42
CA ALA A 45 11.09 -7.33 1.47
C ALA A 45 12.01 -7.35 2.71
N SER A 46 13.06 -6.52 2.74
CA SER A 46 12.98 -5.46 3.77
C SER A 46 11.70 -4.70 3.46
N PRO A 47 10.76 -4.49 4.41
CA PRO A 47 9.31 -4.28 4.16
C PRO A 47 9.05 -3.38 2.95
N LYS A 48 9.00 -3.99 1.77
CA LYS A 48 8.86 -3.38 0.46
C LYS A 48 8.79 -4.51 -0.56
N LYS A 49 7.56 -4.72 -1.03
CA LYS A 49 7.19 -5.32 -2.32
C LYS A 49 7.75 -6.74 -2.56
N LEU A 50 6.97 -7.76 -2.19
CA LEU A 50 6.87 -9.00 -2.96
C LEU A 50 5.82 -8.77 -4.06
N SER A 51 6.25 -8.85 -5.31
CA SER A 51 5.35 -8.90 -6.45
C SER A 51 5.63 -10.17 -7.24
N THR A 52 4.61 -11.01 -7.34
CA THR A 52 4.27 -11.73 -8.57
C THR A 52 2.83 -12.22 -8.44
N GLY A 53 1.92 -11.29 -8.74
CA GLY A 53 0.46 -11.41 -8.55
C GLY A 53 -0.19 -10.06 -8.18
N LEU A 54 0.62 -9.13 -7.64
CA LEU A 54 0.18 -7.84 -7.09
C LEU A 54 0.37 -6.65 -8.05
N SER A 55 0.47 -6.85 -9.37
CA SER A 55 0.72 -5.71 -10.28
C SER A 55 -0.53 -4.86 -10.48
N THR A 56 -1.71 -5.47 -10.55
CA THR A 56 -3.00 -4.76 -10.64
C THR A 56 -3.37 -4.02 -9.36
N ASP A 57 -2.96 -4.54 -8.19
CA ASP A 57 -3.26 -3.90 -6.91
C ASP A 57 -2.27 -2.81 -6.56
N VAL A 58 -0.99 -2.93 -6.93
CA VAL A 58 -0.02 -1.85 -6.72
C VAL A 58 -0.33 -0.65 -7.62
N ASP A 59 -0.68 -0.86 -8.88
CA ASP A 59 -1.10 0.23 -9.77
C ASP A 59 -2.37 0.92 -9.24
N ARG A 60 -3.33 0.14 -8.73
CA ARG A 60 -4.56 0.66 -8.10
C ARG A 60 -4.30 1.38 -6.78
N ILE A 61 -3.34 0.91 -5.99
CA ILE A 61 -2.93 1.56 -4.73
C ILE A 61 -2.17 2.86 -5.02
N GLU A 62 -1.27 2.89 -6.00
CA GLU A 62 -0.58 4.10 -6.44
C GLU A 62 -1.61 5.12 -6.97
N GLU A 63 -2.59 4.70 -7.77
CA GLU A 63 -3.68 5.57 -8.23
C GLU A 63 -4.57 6.10 -7.08
N LEU A 64 -4.84 5.26 -6.07
CA LEU A 64 -5.59 5.67 -4.87
C LEU A 64 -4.82 6.66 -4.00
N ILE A 65 -3.50 6.49 -3.89
CA ILE A 65 -2.61 7.41 -3.16
C ILE A 65 -2.54 8.75 -3.87
N ASP A 66 -2.36 8.76 -5.20
CA ASP A 66 -2.31 9.98 -5.98
C ASP A 66 -3.61 10.77 -5.86
N LYS A 67 -4.77 10.11 -5.98
CA LYS A 67 -6.08 10.74 -5.76
C LYS A 67 -6.22 11.32 -4.36
N ARG A 68 -5.74 10.61 -3.33
CA ARG A 68 -5.82 11.10 -1.94
C ARG A 68 -4.88 12.27 -1.67
N LEU A 69 -3.71 12.27 -2.30
CA LEU A 69 -2.75 13.37 -2.24
C LEU A 69 -3.28 14.61 -2.94
N GLU A 70 -3.92 14.47 -4.11
CA GLU A 70 -4.58 15.58 -4.80
C GLU A 70 -5.69 16.21 -3.95
N ILE A 71 -6.54 15.39 -3.32
CA ILE A 71 -7.60 15.87 -2.42
C ILE A 71 -6.99 16.60 -1.21
N GLY A 72 -6.01 16.00 -0.55
CA GLY A 72 -5.35 16.62 0.60
C GLY A 72 -4.63 17.93 0.26
N LEU A 73 -3.97 18.00 -0.90
CA LEU A 73 -3.34 19.23 -1.39
C LEU A 73 -4.37 20.32 -1.71
N ALA A 74 -5.51 19.95 -2.29
CA ALA A 74 -6.60 20.89 -2.57
C ALA A 74 -7.19 21.45 -1.27
N GLU A 75 -7.40 20.61 -0.26
CA GLU A 75 -7.88 21.03 1.07
C GLU A 75 -6.89 21.96 1.77
N VAL A 76 -5.60 21.60 1.80
CA VAL A 76 -4.55 22.45 2.40
C VAL A 76 -4.46 23.80 1.68
N ARG A 77 -4.54 23.80 0.34
CA ARG A 77 -4.55 25.04 -0.44
C ARG A 77 -5.77 25.90 -0.12
N SER A 78 -6.95 25.29 -0.01
CA SER A 78 -8.18 26.00 0.34
C SER A 78 -8.10 26.62 1.74
N GLN A 79 -7.58 25.87 2.72
CA GLN A 79 -7.36 26.38 4.08
C GLN A 79 -6.36 27.53 4.11
N LEU A 80 -5.27 27.43 3.34
CA LEU A 80 -4.26 28.49 3.25
C LEU A 80 -4.84 29.76 2.60
N GLU A 81 -5.63 29.62 1.54
CA GLU A 81 -6.32 30.75 0.89
C GLU A 81 -7.33 31.42 1.84
N ALA A 82 -8.05 30.64 2.65
CA ALA A 82 -8.97 31.16 3.65
C ALA A 82 -8.22 31.94 4.74
N GLN A 83 -7.14 31.39 5.30
CA GLN A 83 -6.32 32.06 6.31
C GLN A 83 -5.67 33.34 5.79
N LEU A 84 -5.21 33.34 4.53
CA LEU A 84 -4.65 34.53 3.89
C LEU A 84 -5.69 35.63 3.72
N LYS A 85 -6.92 35.28 3.31
CA LYS A 85 -8.04 36.24 3.21
C LYS A 85 -8.38 36.84 4.57
N GLU A 86 -8.50 36.01 5.61
CA GLU A 86 -8.79 36.47 6.96
C GLU A 86 -7.71 37.43 7.49
N ARG A 87 -6.43 37.06 7.34
CA ARG A 87 -5.28 37.92 7.67
C ARG A 87 -5.29 39.25 6.92
N LEU A 88 -5.67 39.25 5.65
CA LEU A 88 -5.77 40.47 4.84
C LEU A 88 -6.92 41.36 5.29
N GLU A 89 -8.06 40.80 5.68
CA GLU A 89 -9.17 41.59 6.24
C GLU A 89 -8.81 42.18 7.61
N GLU A 90 -8.17 41.42 8.49
CA GLU A 90 -7.67 41.94 9.76
C GLU A 90 -6.70 43.11 9.56
N LEU A 91 -5.75 42.98 8.63
CA LEU A 91 -4.79 44.05 8.33
C LEU A 91 -5.49 45.28 7.74
N ARG A 92 -6.49 45.09 6.86
CA ARG A 92 -7.31 46.19 6.34
C ARG A 92 -8.12 46.88 7.44
N GLY A 93 -8.68 46.13 8.38
CA GLY A 93 -9.38 46.68 9.54
C GLY A 93 -8.45 47.53 10.41
N LYS A 94 -7.25 47.02 10.71
CA LYS A 94 -6.22 47.76 11.48
C LYS A 94 -5.74 49.03 10.78
N LEU A 95 -5.66 49.04 9.45
CA LEU A 95 -5.28 50.22 8.66
C LEU A 95 -6.37 51.30 8.60
N LYS A 96 -7.64 50.93 8.68
CA LYS A 96 -8.78 51.89 8.71
C LYS A 96 -9.05 52.47 10.10
N ALA A 97 -8.57 51.81 11.16
CA ALA A 97 -8.73 52.25 12.54
C ALA A 97 -7.62 53.21 13.01
N ARG A 98 -6.64 53.51 12.15
CA ARG A 98 -5.64 54.57 12.30
C ARG A 98 -6.03 55.77 11.45
#